data_AF-A0A495ZZU2-F1
#
_entry.id   AF-A0A495ZZU2-F1
#
_cell.length_a   1.000
_cell.length_b   1.000
_cell.length_c   1.000
_cell.angle_alpha   90.00
_cell.angle_beta   90.00
_cell.angle_gamma   90.00
#
_symmetry.space_group_name_H-M   'P 1'
#
loop_
_entity.id
_entity.type
_entity.pdbx_description
1 polymer ?
#
loop_
_entity_poly.entity_id
_entity_poly.type
_entity_poly.pdbx_seq_one_letter_code
_entity_poly.pdbx_strand_id
1 'polypeptide(L)'
;MKGTFNSETFKKTFLSYLIVLSVTWGVLVLSGFGFPLVLKAIPHSRLAIGEIVSGITAIGFVAIGSLSIGIVSIGIISVGVFACGATACGIIAFGTGAVGVIAIGMNAVGVVAIGYNAMGIYTLSYRVKNRGRYIFSPERQDAKAVVLFTRWMPKLKNAFITES
;
A
#
# COMPACT_ATOMS: atom_id res chain seq x y z
N MET A 1 -13.30 -24.49 5.32
CA MET A 1 -14.25 -23.51 4.77
C MET A 1 -14.80 -24.09 3.47
N LYS A 2 -15.89 -24.86 3.55
CA LYS A 2 -16.69 -25.24 2.38
C LYS A 2 -17.86 -24.27 2.37
N GLY A 3 -17.75 -23.23 1.57
CA GLY A 3 -18.74 -22.18 1.43
C GLY A 3 -18.63 -21.66 0.02
N THR A 4 -19.75 -21.49 -0.66
CA THR A 4 -19.78 -20.96 -2.02
C THR A 4 -19.21 -19.53 -2.00
N PHE A 5 -18.08 -19.33 -2.68
CA PHE A 5 -17.39 -18.03 -2.69
C PHE A 5 -18.12 -17.07 -3.62
N ASN A 6 -18.58 -15.93 -3.09
CA ASN A 6 -19.23 -14.91 -3.89
C ASN A 6 -18.20 -13.86 -4.35
N SER A 7 -17.83 -13.95 -5.63
CA SER A 7 -16.85 -13.06 -6.26
C SER A 7 -17.34 -11.61 -6.35
N GLU A 8 -18.65 -11.36 -6.46
CA GLU A 8 -19.24 -10.01 -6.48
C GLU A 8 -19.10 -9.32 -5.13
N THR A 9 -19.45 -10.03 -4.06
CA THR A 9 -19.36 -9.52 -2.68
C THR A 9 -17.91 -9.25 -2.29
N PHE A 10 -16.98 -10.14 -2.69
CA PHE A 10 -15.56 -9.91 -2.53
C PHE A 10 -15.10 -8.64 -3.27
N LYS A 11 -15.45 -8.51 -4.55
CA LYS A 11 -15.06 -7.35 -5.37
C LYS A 11 -15.56 -6.05 -4.75
N LYS A 12 -16.83 -5.98 -4.33
CA LYS A 12 -17.40 -4.79 -3.67
C LYS A 12 -16.67 -4.45 -2.37
N THR A 13 -16.38 -5.46 -1.55
CA THR A 13 -15.70 -5.26 -0.25
C THR A 13 -14.24 -4.82 -0.46
N PHE A 14 -13.52 -5.48 -1.36
CA PHE A 14 -12.14 -5.16 -1.67
C PHE A 14 -12.01 -3.80 -2.36
N LEU A 15 -12.92 -3.48 -3.27
CA LEU A 15 -12.99 -2.16 -3.90
C LEU A 15 -13.26 -1.08 -2.85
N SER A 16 -14.14 -1.33 -1.87
CA SER A 16 -14.35 -0.39 -0.76
C SER A 16 -13.05 -0.15 0.02
N TYR A 17 -12.27 -1.19 0.33
CA TYR A 17 -10.95 -1.01 0.94
C TYR A 17 -9.99 -0.19 0.07
N LEU A 18 -9.93 -0.47 -1.24
CA LEU A 18 -9.07 0.26 -2.17
C LEU A 18 -9.50 1.73 -2.33
N ILE A 19 -10.81 2.00 -2.38
CA ILE A 19 -11.35 3.36 -2.45
C ILE A 19 -11.02 4.10 -1.16
N VAL A 20 -11.28 3.50 0.01
CA VAL A 20 -10.94 4.13 1.29
C VAL A 20 -9.45 4.40 1.37
N LEU A 21 -8.61 3.44 0.96
CA LEU A 21 -7.15 3.63 0.90
C LEU A 21 -6.78 4.79 -0.02
N SER A 22 -7.36 4.84 -1.23
CA SER A 22 -7.05 5.86 -2.26
C SER A 22 -7.58 7.24 -1.89
N VAL A 23 -8.78 7.34 -1.31
CA VAL A 23 -9.37 8.59 -0.83
C VAL A 23 -8.61 9.07 0.39
N THR A 24 -8.27 8.19 1.34
CA THR A 24 -7.47 8.57 2.51
C THR A 24 -6.10 9.07 2.07
N TRP A 25 -5.46 8.40 1.11
CA TRP A 25 -4.20 8.85 0.52
C TRP A 25 -4.35 10.17 -0.23
N GLY A 26 -5.34 10.29 -1.10
CA GLY A 26 -5.61 11.51 -1.88
C GLY A 26 -5.91 12.69 -0.97
N VAL A 27 -6.70 12.48 0.08
CA VAL A 27 -6.96 13.47 1.12
C VAL A 27 -5.68 13.79 1.87
N LEU A 28 -4.87 12.83 2.33
CA LEU A 28 -3.58 13.13 3.00
C LEU A 28 -2.64 13.98 2.13
N VAL A 29 -2.61 13.72 0.82
CA VAL A 29 -1.81 14.47 -0.16
C VAL A 29 -2.38 15.88 -0.38
N LEU A 30 -3.70 16.01 -0.54
CA LEU A 30 -4.40 17.28 -0.85
C LEU A 30 -4.62 18.17 0.38
N SER A 31 -4.99 17.59 1.52
CA SER A 31 -5.30 18.30 2.78
C SER A 31 -4.07 18.80 3.51
N GLY A 32 -2.90 18.35 3.06
CA GLY A 32 -1.66 18.80 3.64
C GLY A 32 -1.34 18.17 4.97
N PHE A 33 -1.15 16.86 4.98
CA PHE A 33 -0.01 16.35 5.78
C PHE A 33 1.32 16.64 5.06
N GLY A 34 1.27 16.95 3.75
CA GLY A 34 2.33 17.63 3.00
C GLY A 34 2.27 19.16 3.10
N PHE A 35 1.15 19.81 2.76
CA PHE A 35 1.02 21.25 2.51
C PHE A 35 1.48 22.25 3.61
N PRO A 36 1.14 22.14 4.92
CA PRO A 36 1.63 23.05 5.95
C PRO A 36 3.05 22.72 6.45
N LEU A 37 3.55 21.49 6.24
CA LEU A 37 4.98 21.17 6.40
C LEU A 37 5.79 21.63 5.19
N VAL A 38 5.26 21.48 3.97
CA VAL A 38 5.86 21.91 2.70
C VAL A 38 5.90 23.43 2.59
N LEU A 39 4.91 24.17 3.11
CA LEU A 39 4.93 25.64 3.14
C LEU A 39 5.81 26.20 4.27
N LYS A 40 5.92 25.52 5.42
CA LYS A 40 6.81 25.94 6.52
C LYS A 40 8.25 25.45 6.35
N ALA A 41 8.45 24.45 5.50
CA ALA A 41 9.73 23.96 5.02
C ALA A 41 9.90 24.20 3.52
N ILE A 42 9.72 25.46 3.10
CA ILE A 42 10.46 25.99 1.95
C ILE A 42 11.75 26.64 2.48
N PRO A 43 12.80 25.89 2.91
CA PRO A 43 14.13 26.46 2.83
C PRO A 43 14.54 26.44 1.35
N HIS A 44 15.18 27.50 0.91
CA HIS A 44 15.66 27.73 -0.46
C HIS A 44 16.76 26.73 -0.92
N SER A 45 16.93 25.60 -0.24
CA SER A 45 17.97 24.60 -0.49
C SER A 45 17.41 23.36 -1.19
N ARG A 46 17.95 23.05 -2.37
CA ARG A 46 17.57 21.87 -3.18
C ARG A 46 17.84 20.52 -2.51
N LEU A 47 18.68 20.49 -1.46
CA LEU A 47 19.12 19.30 -0.73
C LEU A 47 19.14 19.59 0.78
N ALA A 48 18.56 18.70 1.57
CA ALA A 48 18.60 18.71 3.03
C ALA A 48 19.06 17.35 3.56
N ILE A 49 20.09 17.35 4.42
CA ILE A 49 20.69 16.15 5.04
C ILE A 49 20.71 16.33 6.56
N GLY A 50 20.21 15.35 7.31
CA GLY A 50 20.12 15.41 8.77
C GLY A 50 19.23 14.32 9.36
N GLU A 51 19.01 14.32 10.68
CA GLU A 51 18.16 13.29 11.31
C GLU A 51 16.68 13.45 10.93
N ILE A 52 16.15 14.66 11.00
CA ILE A 52 14.79 15.01 10.60
C ILE A 52 14.89 16.13 9.57
N VAL A 53 14.57 15.84 8.32
CA VAL A 53 14.76 16.77 7.21
C VAL A 53 13.53 16.87 6.32
N SER A 54 13.30 18.10 5.87
CA SER A 54 12.24 18.46 4.95
C SER A 54 12.79 19.30 3.80
N GLY A 55 12.47 18.93 2.56
CA GLY A 55 12.93 19.66 1.37
C GLY A 55 12.49 19.00 0.06
N ILE A 56 12.92 19.54 -1.09
CA ILE A 56 12.65 18.91 -2.40
C ILE A 56 13.33 17.53 -2.48
N THR A 57 14.60 17.49 -2.05
CA THR A 57 15.37 16.27 -1.85
C THR A 57 15.77 16.20 -0.38
N ALA A 58 15.21 15.23 0.35
CA ALA A 58 15.46 15.02 1.78
C ALA A 58 16.14 13.67 2.01
N ILE A 59 17.27 13.68 2.70
CA ILE A 59 18.03 12.47 3.05
C ILE A 59 18.25 12.46 4.57
N GLY A 60 17.66 11.49 5.29
CA GLY A 60 17.74 11.48 6.74
C GLY A 60 17.12 10.26 7.41
N PHE A 61 17.04 10.26 8.75
CA PHE A 61 16.28 9.21 9.45
C PHE A 61 14.79 9.34 9.17
N VAL A 62 14.28 10.57 9.25
CA VAL A 62 12.93 10.96 8.84
C VAL A 62 13.06 11.99 7.72
N ALA A 63 12.68 11.60 6.51
CA ALA A 63 12.77 12.42 5.30
C ALA A 63 11.37 12.72 4.75
N ILE A 64 11.07 14.02 4.58
CA ILE A 64 9.80 14.50 4.03
C ILE A 64 10.08 15.41 2.83
N GLY A 65 9.58 15.05 1.66
CA GLY A 65 9.95 15.76 0.44
C GLY A 65 9.49 15.09 -0.83
N SER A 66 9.57 15.80 -1.96
CA SER A 66 9.25 15.21 -3.27
C SER A 66 10.06 13.95 -3.55
N LEU A 67 11.35 13.97 -3.23
CA LEU A 67 12.24 12.82 -3.19
C LEU A 67 12.77 12.65 -1.76
N SER A 68 12.39 11.54 -1.11
CA SER A 68 12.74 11.26 0.29
C SER A 68 13.46 9.93 0.41
N ILE A 69 14.63 9.95 1.06
CA ILE A 69 15.45 8.76 1.32
C ILE A 69 15.76 8.71 2.82
N GLY A 70 15.40 7.61 3.47
CA GLY A 70 15.54 7.51 4.92
C GLY A 70 14.93 6.28 5.54
N ILE A 71 14.96 6.15 6.88
CA ILE A 71 14.26 5.03 7.55
C ILE A 71 12.76 5.22 7.39
N VAL A 72 12.27 6.43 7.64
CA VAL A 72 10.89 6.85 7.38
C VAL A 72 10.93 7.90 6.28
N SER A 73 10.33 7.58 5.13
CA SER A 73 10.32 8.45 3.96
C SER A 73 8.91 8.73 3.48
N ILE A 74 8.55 10.01 3.39
CA ILE A 74 7.22 10.46 2.94
C ILE A 74 7.39 11.43 1.78
N GLY A 75 6.88 11.07 0.60
CA GLY A 75 7.13 11.86 -0.60
C GLY A 75 6.34 11.46 -1.83
N ILE A 76 6.67 12.05 -2.98
CA ILE A 76 6.18 11.53 -4.27
C ILE A 76 6.95 10.26 -4.61
N ILE A 77 8.28 10.32 -4.44
CA ILE A 77 9.20 9.20 -4.53
C ILE A 77 9.83 9.01 -3.15
N SER A 78 9.65 7.81 -2.59
CA SER A 78 10.05 7.50 -1.21
C SER A 78 10.84 6.20 -1.18
N VAL A 79 12.03 6.24 -0.57
CA VAL A 79 12.87 5.05 -0.40
C VAL A 79 13.27 4.90 1.06
N GLY A 80 12.89 3.79 1.69
CA GLY A 80 13.18 3.61 3.10
C GLY A 80 12.76 2.29 3.73
N VAL A 81 12.87 2.17 5.05
CA VAL A 81 12.27 1.01 5.75
C VAL A 81 10.75 1.14 5.71
N PHE A 82 10.25 2.33 6.02
CA PHE A 82 8.87 2.74 5.87
C PHE A 82 8.78 3.82 4.79
N ALA A 83 8.22 3.46 3.64
CA ALA A 83 8.12 4.34 2.48
C ALA A 83 6.64 4.62 2.16
N CYS A 84 6.30 5.90 2.06
CA CYS A 84 4.93 6.37 1.86
C CYS A 84 4.96 7.41 0.74
N GLY A 85 4.54 7.03 -0.47
CA GLY A 85 4.53 7.94 -1.61
C GLY A 85 3.79 7.46 -2.84
N ALA A 86 3.73 8.26 -3.91
CA ALA A 86 3.18 7.78 -5.18
C ALA A 86 3.99 6.58 -5.70
N THR A 87 5.31 6.66 -5.59
CA THR A 87 6.24 5.54 -5.78
C THR A 87 7.00 5.30 -4.49
N ALA A 88 6.73 4.18 -3.83
CA ALA A 88 7.34 3.81 -2.56
C ALA A 88 8.16 2.52 -2.70
N CYS A 89 9.41 2.56 -2.25
CA CYS A 89 10.29 1.40 -2.19
C CYS A 89 10.76 1.20 -0.74
N GLY A 90 10.52 0.03 -0.16
CA GLY A 90 10.94 -0.20 1.22
C GLY A 90 10.63 -1.56 1.81
N ILE A 91 10.81 -1.74 3.12
CA ILE A 91 10.33 -2.95 3.79
C ILE A 91 8.80 -2.92 3.84
N ILE A 92 8.26 -1.77 4.22
CA ILE A 92 6.83 -1.47 4.20
C ILE A 92 6.63 -0.29 3.24
N ALA A 93 5.93 -0.55 2.14
CA ALA A 93 5.72 0.42 1.07
C ALA A 93 4.22 0.65 0.83
N PHE A 94 3.81 1.93 0.90
CA PHE A 94 2.47 2.39 0.62
C PHE A 94 2.49 3.38 -0.53
N GLY A 95 1.73 3.12 -1.59
CA GLY A 95 1.71 4.02 -2.75
C GLY A 95 0.91 3.54 -3.94
N THR A 96 0.81 4.36 -4.99
CA THR A 96 0.25 3.91 -6.27
C THR A 96 1.13 2.82 -6.90
N GLY A 97 2.46 2.98 -6.84
CA GLY A 97 3.46 1.95 -7.07
C GLY A 97 4.22 1.64 -5.80
N ALA A 98 4.05 0.44 -5.24
CA ALA A 98 4.68 0.02 -4.01
C ALA A 98 5.56 -1.22 -4.25
N VAL A 99 6.81 -1.16 -3.83
CA VAL A 99 7.76 -2.27 -3.87
C VAL A 99 8.31 -2.51 -2.48
N GLY A 100 8.16 -3.72 -1.94
CA GLY A 100 8.69 -4.01 -0.62
C GLY A 100 8.43 -5.40 -0.08
N VAL A 101 8.73 -5.64 1.19
CA VAL A 101 8.33 -6.91 1.85
C VAL A 101 6.81 -6.92 2.00
N ILE A 102 6.24 -5.82 2.48
CA ILE A 102 4.80 -5.55 2.52
C ILE A 102 4.54 -4.36 1.59
N ALA A 103 3.85 -4.61 0.48
CA ALA A 103 3.53 -3.61 -0.52
C ALA A 103 2.02 -3.44 -0.65
N ILE A 104 1.53 -2.21 -0.48
CA ILE A 104 0.11 -1.88 -0.56
C ILE A 104 -0.06 -0.74 -1.57
N GLY A 105 -0.77 -1.01 -2.66
CA GLY A 105 -0.89 -0.06 -3.75
C GLY A 105 -1.69 -0.51 -4.95
N MET A 106 -1.87 0.36 -5.96
CA MET A 106 -2.48 -0.07 -7.23
C MET A 106 -1.62 -1.13 -7.92
N ASN A 107 -0.31 -0.88 -7.98
CA ASN A 107 0.70 -1.84 -8.39
C ASN A 107 1.58 -2.17 -7.19
N ALA A 108 1.44 -3.38 -6.65
CA ALA A 108 2.17 -3.83 -5.46
C ALA A 108 3.07 -5.02 -5.81
N VAL A 109 4.35 -4.94 -5.47
CA VAL A 109 5.32 -6.02 -5.65
C VAL A 109 5.99 -6.31 -4.32
N GLY A 110 5.89 -7.54 -3.83
CA GLY A 110 6.50 -7.88 -2.55
C GLY A 110 6.32 -9.30 -2.06
N VAL A 111 6.73 -9.58 -0.82
CA VAL A 111 6.41 -10.86 -0.18
C VAL A 111 4.91 -10.95 0.09
N VAL A 112 4.35 -9.87 0.64
CA VAL A 112 2.91 -9.64 0.80
C VAL A 112 2.53 -8.44 -0.05
N ALA A 113 1.75 -8.65 -1.10
CA ALA A 113 1.33 -7.60 -2.02
C ALA A 113 -0.20 -7.48 -2.04
N ILE A 114 -0.71 -6.27 -1.80
CA ILE A 114 -2.13 -5.97 -1.79
C ILE A 114 -2.40 -4.86 -2.81
N GLY A 115 -3.27 -5.12 -3.79
CA GLY A 115 -3.51 -4.13 -4.82
C GLY A 115 -4.46 -4.49 -5.94
N TYR A 116 -4.58 -3.60 -6.92
CA TYR A 116 -5.27 -3.94 -8.17
C TYR A 116 -4.47 -5.00 -8.94
N ASN A 117 -3.16 -4.77 -9.05
CA ASN A 117 -2.18 -5.67 -9.62
C ASN A 117 -1.12 -5.99 -8.56
N ALA A 118 -1.11 -7.24 -8.07
CA ALA A 118 -0.21 -7.68 -7.01
C ALA A 118 0.67 -8.84 -7.49
N MET A 119 1.98 -8.75 -7.21
CA MET A 119 2.95 -9.81 -7.48
C MET A 119 3.74 -10.13 -6.22
N GLY A 120 3.85 -11.42 -5.89
CA GLY A 120 4.48 -11.80 -4.62
C GLY A 120 4.29 -13.23 -4.15
N ILE A 121 4.69 -13.53 -2.92
CA ILE A 121 4.44 -14.85 -2.31
C ILE A 121 2.98 -14.94 -1.88
N TYR A 122 2.50 -13.94 -1.14
CA TYR A 122 1.11 -13.76 -0.74
C TYR A 122 0.52 -12.56 -1.47
N THR A 123 -0.49 -12.79 -2.30
CA THR A 123 -1.11 -11.72 -3.09
C THR A 123 -2.60 -11.61 -2.79
N LEU A 124 -3.06 -10.38 -2.55
CA LEU A 124 -4.46 -10.03 -2.48
C LEU A 124 -4.75 -9.04 -3.59
N SER A 125 -5.52 -9.45 -4.59
CA SER A 125 -5.75 -8.58 -5.73
C SER A 125 -7.08 -8.73 -6.41
N TYR A 126 -7.52 -7.62 -6.99
CA TYR A 126 -8.76 -7.52 -7.75
C TYR A 126 -8.65 -8.23 -9.09
N ARG A 127 -7.48 -8.14 -9.74
CA ARG A 127 -7.26 -8.73 -11.06
C ARG A 127 -7.14 -10.24 -11.00
N VAL A 128 -7.42 -10.90 -12.11
CA VAL A 128 -7.42 -12.36 -12.26
C VAL A 128 -6.00 -12.89 -12.53
N LYS A 129 -5.22 -12.17 -13.35
CA LYS A 129 -3.85 -12.54 -13.74
C LYS A 129 -2.83 -12.02 -12.73
N ASN A 130 -2.71 -12.69 -11.59
CA ASN A 130 -1.73 -12.37 -10.55
C ASN A 130 -0.63 -13.42 -10.55
N ARG A 131 0.62 -12.98 -10.37
CA ARG A 131 1.75 -13.90 -10.20
C ARG A 131 2.07 -14.01 -8.72
N GLY A 132 1.62 -15.09 -8.10
CA GLY A 132 2.01 -15.39 -6.74
C GLY A 132 1.80 -16.84 -6.33
N ARG A 133 2.49 -17.24 -5.26
CA ARG A 133 2.46 -18.63 -4.77
C ARG A 133 1.15 -18.94 -4.04
N TYR A 134 0.71 -17.99 -3.21
CA TYR A 134 -0.55 -18.01 -2.47
C TYR A 134 -1.37 -16.77 -2.85
N ILE A 135 -2.48 -16.99 -3.54
CA ILE A 135 -3.31 -15.96 -4.15
C ILE A 135 -4.67 -15.93 -3.46
N PHE A 136 -5.13 -14.73 -3.12
CA PHE A 136 -6.51 -14.45 -2.79
C PHE A 136 -7.07 -13.46 -3.82
N SER A 137 -7.78 -13.99 -4.81
CA SER A 137 -8.42 -13.26 -5.90
C SER A 137 -9.85 -13.76 -6.12
N PRO A 138 -10.66 -13.09 -6.96
CA PRO A 138 -12.04 -13.52 -7.23
C PRO A 138 -12.16 -14.93 -7.84
N GLU A 139 -11.12 -15.41 -8.53
CA GLU A 139 -11.12 -16.70 -9.21
C GLU A 139 -10.26 -17.77 -8.51
N ARG A 140 -9.36 -17.37 -7.61
CA ARG A 140 -8.48 -18.29 -6.89
C ARG A 140 -8.33 -17.88 -5.43
N GLN A 141 -8.69 -18.78 -4.53
CA GLN A 141 -8.62 -18.57 -3.08
C GLN A 141 -7.77 -19.67 -2.43
N ASP A 142 -6.46 -19.44 -2.32
CA ASP A 142 -5.58 -20.36 -1.60
C ASP A 142 -5.80 -20.24 -0.09
N ALA A 143 -6.01 -21.36 0.60
CA ALA A 143 -6.36 -21.38 2.03
C ALA A 143 -5.39 -20.55 2.90
N LYS A 144 -4.07 -20.63 2.62
CA LYS A 144 -3.06 -19.84 3.36
C LYS A 144 -3.20 -18.34 3.15
N ALA A 145 -3.50 -17.89 1.94
CA ALA A 145 -3.72 -16.48 1.64
C ALA A 145 -5.03 -15.99 2.26
N VAL A 146 -6.10 -16.77 2.16
CA VAL A 146 -7.39 -16.45 2.79
C VAL A 146 -7.23 -16.28 4.30
N VAL A 147 -6.56 -17.20 4.99
CA VAL A 147 -6.35 -17.11 6.45
C VAL A 147 -5.56 -15.85 6.81
N LEU A 148 -4.47 -15.56 6.08
CA LEU A 148 -3.65 -14.37 6.33
C LEU A 148 -4.45 -13.07 6.14
N PHE A 149 -5.11 -12.92 4.99
CA PHE A 149 -5.80 -11.69 4.65
C PHE A 149 -7.12 -11.52 5.37
N THR A 150 -7.86 -12.59 5.71
CA THR A 150 -9.06 -12.48 6.55
C THR A 150 -8.72 -12.18 8.02
N ARG A 151 -7.51 -12.49 8.46
CA ARG A 151 -6.99 -12.05 9.77
C ARG A 151 -6.71 -10.54 9.77
N TRP A 152 -6.20 -10.00 8.66
CA TRP A 152 -5.93 -8.56 8.51
C TRP A 152 -7.16 -7.73 8.11
N MET A 153 -8.04 -8.31 7.31
CA MET A 153 -9.23 -7.69 6.74
C MET A 153 -10.46 -8.56 7.04
N PRO A 154 -11.02 -8.47 8.26
CA PRO A 154 -12.09 -9.36 8.69
C PRO A 154 -13.36 -9.24 7.84
N LYS A 155 -13.61 -8.06 7.23
CA LYS A 155 -14.76 -7.86 6.33
C LYS A 155 -14.71 -8.74 5.06
N LEU A 156 -13.54 -9.26 4.68
CA LEU A 156 -13.42 -10.21 3.56
C LEU A 156 -14.08 -11.56 3.86
N LYS A 157 -14.33 -11.90 5.13
CA LYS A 157 -15.05 -13.12 5.51
C LYS A 157 -16.48 -13.13 4.95
N ASN A 158 -17.08 -11.96 4.76
CA ASN A 158 -18.44 -11.82 4.21
C ASN A 158 -18.55 -12.30 2.75
N ALA A 159 -17.42 -12.49 2.05
CA ALA A 159 -17.41 -13.07 0.71
C ALA A 159 -17.57 -14.60 0.70
N PHE A 160 -17.39 -15.26 1.85
CA PHE A 160 -17.61 -16.69 1.99
C PHE A 160 -19.00 -16.89 2.56
N ILE A 161 -19.91 -17.46 1.76
CA ILE A 161 -21.21 -17.87 2.26
C ILE A 161 -20.98 -19.10 3.13
N THR A 162 -21.13 -18.96 4.44
CA THR A 162 -21.29 -20.14 5.31
C THR A 162 -22.66 -20.71 4.99
N GLU A 163 -22.70 -21.88 4.34
CA GLU A 163 -23.91 -22.70 4.35
C GLU A 163 -24.22 -22.99 5.83
N SER A 164 -25.35 -22.44 6.29
CA SER A 164 -25.95 -22.74 7.59
C SER A 164 -26.44 -24.18 7.62
#